data_AF-Q941A6-F1
#
_entry.id   AF-Q941A6-F1
#
_cell.length_a   1.000
_cell.length_b   1.000
_cell.length_c   1.000
_cell.angle_alpha   90.00
_cell.angle_beta   90.00
_cell.angle_gamma   90.00
#
_symmetry.space_group_name_H-M   'P 1'
#
loop_
_entity.id
_entity.type
_entity.pdbx_description
1 polymer ?
#
loop_
_entity_poly.entity_id
_entity_poly.type
_entity_poly.pdbx_seq_one_letter_code
_entity_poly.pdbx_strand_id
1 'polypeptide(L)'
;MGDSESFVGKNWNGLKDFWSDRLSFFENYTRFTKRDAPLPSWSSSDVEEFIASDPVHGPTLKTAREAVTFGVTGAALGAVSTAAFAWKYSRSPHGAALSFLGGGVFGWTFGQEVANHTLQLYKLDTMAAQVKFMEWWERKSQ
;
A
#
# COMPACT_ATOMS: atom_id res chain seq x y z
N MET A 1 -11.64 -15.87 36.17
CA MET A 1 -11.51 -16.16 34.73
C MET A 1 -12.25 -15.15 33.83
N GLY A 2 -12.83 -14.04 34.34
CA GLY A 2 -13.53 -13.06 33.49
C GLY A 2 -12.65 -11.94 32.91
N ASP A 3 -11.54 -11.58 33.55
CA ASP A 3 -10.75 -10.41 33.13
C ASP A 3 -9.84 -10.67 31.92
N SER A 4 -9.43 -11.91 31.69
CA SER A 4 -8.56 -12.26 30.56
C SER A 4 -9.27 -12.20 29.21
N GLU A 5 -10.54 -12.60 29.13
CA GLU A 5 -11.31 -12.52 27.89
C GLU A 5 -11.58 -11.06 27.50
N SER A 6 -11.83 -10.18 28.48
CA SER A 6 -12.04 -8.76 28.21
C SER A 6 -10.77 -8.09 27.69
N PHE A 7 -9.58 -8.45 28.20
CA PHE A 7 -8.31 -7.91 27.71
C PHE A 7 -7.96 -8.38 26.29
N VAL A 8 -8.07 -9.69 26.00
CA VAL A 8 -7.81 -10.23 24.66
C VAL A 8 -8.82 -9.67 23.64
N GLY A 9 -10.11 -9.67 23.99
CA GLY A 9 -11.16 -9.12 23.14
C GLY A 9 -10.96 -7.62 22.88
N LYS A 10 -10.59 -6.84 23.90
CA LYS A 10 -10.28 -5.41 23.75
C LYS A 10 -9.08 -5.16 22.85
N ASN A 11 -7.99 -5.93 22.99
CA ASN A 11 -6.81 -5.78 22.14
C ASN A 11 -7.07 -6.20 20.70
N TRP A 12 -7.83 -7.28 20.50
CA TRP A 12 -8.23 -7.73 19.16
C TRP A 12 -9.11 -6.72 18.45
N ASN A 13 -10.09 -6.15 19.15
CA ASN A 13 -10.94 -5.09 18.61
C ASN A 13 -10.10 -3.84 18.27
N GLY A 14 -9.21 -3.42 19.16
CA GLY A 14 -8.30 -2.30 18.88
C GLY A 14 -7.38 -2.54 17.67
N LEU A 15 -6.85 -3.76 17.51
CA LEU A 15 -6.07 -4.13 16.33
C LEU A 15 -6.92 -4.13 15.06
N LYS A 16 -8.14 -4.68 15.14
CA LYS A 16 -9.08 -4.72 14.02
C LYS A 16 -9.46 -3.32 13.58
N ASP A 17 -9.80 -2.43 14.51
CA ASP A 17 -10.17 -1.04 14.22
C ASP A 17 -8.99 -0.29 13.60
N PHE A 18 -7.79 -0.45 14.16
CA PHE A 18 -6.57 0.14 13.60
C PHE A 18 -6.32 -0.27 12.14
N TRP A 19 -6.44 -1.56 11.82
CA TRP A 19 -6.28 -2.03 10.45
C TRP A 19 -7.48 -1.65 9.57
N SER A 20 -8.70 -1.64 10.09
CA SER A 20 -9.90 -1.22 9.36
C SER A 20 -9.78 0.25 8.90
N ASP A 21 -9.35 1.14 9.79
CA ASP A 21 -9.10 2.55 9.46
C ASP A 21 -8.02 2.68 8.39
N ARG A 22 -6.93 1.92 8.52
CA ARG A 22 -5.83 1.93 7.54
C ARG A 22 -6.23 1.34 6.19
N LEU A 23 -7.23 0.46 6.15
CA LEU A 23 -7.75 -0.16 4.93
C LEU A 23 -9.01 0.55 4.39
N SER A 24 -9.58 1.51 5.12
CA SER A 24 -10.79 2.26 4.70
C SER A 24 -10.60 3.00 3.38
N PHE A 25 -9.37 3.37 3.00
CA PHE A 25 -9.10 3.99 1.71
C PHE A 25 -9.54 3.12 0.53
N PHE A 26 -9.58 1.79 0.70
CA PHE A 26 -10.08 0.86 -0.31
C PHE A 26 -11.57 1.08 -0.64
N GLU A 27 -12.35 1.69 0.27
CA GLU A 27 -13.75 2.04 0.02
C GLU A 27 -13.89 2.99 -1.18
N ASN A 28 -12.98 3.96 -1.33
CA ASN A 28 -12.96 4.85 -2.50
C ASN A 28 -12.70 4.11 -3.81
N TYR A 29 -12.06 2.96 -3.75
CA TYR A 29 -11.79 2.09 -4.89
C TYR A 29 -12.91 1.09 -5.17
N THR A 30 -13.85 0.89 -4.24
CA THR A 30 -14.92 -0.11 -4.41
C THR A 30 -15.78 0.14 -5.64
N ARG A 31 -16.00 1.39 -6.05
CA ARG A 31 -16.71 1.72 -7.29
C ARG A 31 -16.03 1.19 -8.56
N PHE A 32 -14.72 0.98 -8.51
CA PHE A 32 -13.92 0.47 -9.63
C PHE A 32 -13.75 -1.04 -9.57
N THR A 33 -13.75 -1.63 -8.37
CA THR A 33 -13.56 -3.08 -8.19
C THR A 33 -14.88 -3.86 -8.13
N LYS A 34 -15.95 -3.29 -7.57
CA LYS A 34 -17.29 -3.89 -7.51
C LYS A 34 -18.10 -3.52 -8.76
N ARG A 35 -17.66 -4.01 -9.91
CA ARG A 35 -18.35 -3.83 -11.19
C ARG A 35 -18.71 -5.21 -11.74
N ASP A 36 -19.86 -5.32 -12.43
CA ASP A 36 -20.25 -6.56 -13.11
C ASP A 36 -19.24 -6.92 -14.22
N ALA A 37 -18.78 -5.89 -14.95
CA ALA A 37 -17.66 -5.99 -15.88
C ALA A 37 -16.41 -5.35 -15.25
N PRO A 38 -15.40 -6.14 -14.86
CA PRO A 38 -14.17 -5.61 -14.30
C PRO A 38 -13.44 -4.75 -15.33
N LEU A 39 -12.84 -3.64 -14.87
CA LEU A 39 -12.01 -2.81 -15.74
C LEU A 39 -10.78 -3.62 -16.19
N PRO A 40 -10.31 -3.44 -17.44
CA PRO A 40 -9.06 -4.05 -17.87
C PRO A 40 -7.90 -3.53 -17.02
N SER A 41 -6.84 -4.34 -16.89
CA SER A 41 -5.61 -3.88 -16.25
C SER A 41 -4.99 -2.76 -17.07
N TRP A 42 -4.70 -1.63 -16.43
CA TRP A 42 -3.87 -0.58 -17.00
C TRP A 42 -2.39 -0.93 -16.92
N SER A 43 -1.61 -0.32 -17.79
CA SER A 43 -0.16 -0.46 -17.85
C SER A 43 0.55 0.84 -17.46
N SER A 44 1.88 0.81 -17.38
CA SER A 44 2.66 2.03 -17.13
C SER A 44 2.48 3.08 -18.22
N SER A 45 2.26 2.69 -19.48
CA SER A 45 2.00 3.67 -20.55
C SER A 45 0.68 4.39 -20.38
N ASP A 46 -0.35 3.73 -19.84
CA ASP A 46 -1.64 4.39 -19.56
C ASP A 46 -1.51 5.42 -18.44
N VAL A 47 -0.65 5.13 -17.44
CA VAL A 47 -0.32 6.08 -16.37
C VAL A 47 0.40 7.30 -16.95
N GLU A 48 1.42 7.10 -17.80
CA GLU A 48 2.13 8.22 -18.45
C GLU A 48 1.22 9.03 -19.37
N GLU A 49 0.31 8.39 -20.09
CA GLU A 49 -0.69 9.08 -20.91
C GLU A 49 -1.61 9.94 -20.05
N PHE A 50 -2.09 9.42 -18.91
CA PHE A 50 -2.88 10.22 -17.99
C PHE A 50 -2.06 11.41 -17.44
N ILE A 51 -0.82 11.18 -17.02
CA ILE A 51 0.09 12.22 -16.51
C ILE A 51 0.29 13.33 -17.55
N ALA A 52 0.44 12.96 -18.83
CA ALA A 52 0.57 13.91 -19.92
C ALA A 52 -0.75 14.64 -20.22
N SER A 53 -1.90 13.97 -20.03
CA SER A 53 -3.22 14.52 -20.33
C SER A 53 -3.79 15.45 -19.25
N ASP A 54 -3.52 15.20 -17.98
CA ASP A 54 -4.08 15.93 -16.84
C ASP A 54 -2.98 16.70 -16.10
N PRO A 55 -2.83 18.01 -16.35
CA PRO A 55 -1.78 18.81 -15.70
C PRO A 55 -2.03 19.06 -14.21
N VAL A 56 -3.25 18.84 -13.70
CA VAL A 56 -3.61 19.09 -12.30
C VAL A 56 -3.31 17.86 -11.46
N HIS A 57 -3.77 16.69 -11.90
CA HIS A 57 -3.63 15.44 -11.14
C HIS A 57 -2.44 14.59 -11.59
N GLY A 58 -1.96 14.76 -12.82
CA GLY A 58 -0.84 14.02 -13.39
C GLY A 58 0.44 14.10 -12.57
N PRO A 59 0.96 15.31 -12.24
CA PRO A 59 2.17 15.45 -11.43
C PRO A 59 2.04 14.76 -10.06
N THR A 60 0.88 14.89 -9.41
CA THR A 60 0.61 14.24 -8.13
C THR A 60 0.57 12.72 -8.24
N LEU A 61 -0.04 12.18 -9.31
CA LEU A 61 -0.05 10.74 -9.56
C LEU A 61 1.37 10.21 -9.80
N LYS A 62 2.19 10.93 -10.59
CA LYS A 62 3.59 10.57 -10.82
C LYS A 62 4.35 10.42 -9.51
N THR A 63 4.25 11.42 -8.64
CA THR A 63 4.87 11.39 -7.31
C THR A 63 4.33 10.24 -6.45
N ALA A 64 3.03 9.96 -6.50
CA ALA A 64 2.44 8.83 -5.79
C ALA A 64 2.99 7.48 -6.28
N ARG A 65 3.24 7.32 -7.59
CA ARG A 65 3.84 6.10 -8.17
C ARG A 65 5.31 5.95 -7.80
N GLU A 66 6.04 7.06 -7.76
CA GLU A 66 7.41 7.09 -7.25
C GLU A 66 7.45 6.64 -5.78
N ALA A 67 6.53 7.14 -4.95
CA ALA A 67 6.39 6.73 -3.56
C ALA A 67 6.11 5.22 -3.39
N VAL A 68 5.31 4.63 -4.28
CA VAL A 68 5.09 3.17 -4.30
C VAL A 68 6.40 2.42 -4.57
N THR A 69 7.28 2.95 -5.42
CA THR A 69 8.60 2.34 -5.68
C THR A 69 9.46 2.31 -4.43
N PHE A 70 9.47 3.39 -3.63
CA PHE A 70 10.11 3.40 -2.31
C PHE A 70 9.48 2.38 -1.35
N GLY A 71 8.15 2.29 -1.31
CA GLY A 71 7.43 1.30 -0.50
C GLY A 71 7.77 -0.15 -0.88
N VAL A 72 7.74 -0.49 -2.17
CA VAL A 72 8.10 -1.83 -2.68
C VAL A 72 9.57 -2.15 -2.41
N THR A 73 10.47 -1.20 -2.66
CA THR A 73 11.90 -1.37 -2.38
C THR A 73 12.16 -1.58 -0.90
N GLY A 74 11.52 -0.77 -0.05
CA GLY A 74 11.56 -0.92 1.39
C GLY A 74 11.03 -2.28 1.85
N ALA A 75 9.89 -2.71 1.31
CA ALA A 75 9.29 -4.02 1.61
C ALA A 75 10.22 -5.17 1.21
N ALA A 76 10.80 -5.13 0.01
CA ALA A 76 11.73 -6.15 -0.47
C ALA A 76 13.00 -6.20 0.41
N LEU A 77 13.61 -5.05 0.69
CA LEU A 77 14.79 -4.97 1.57
C LEU A 77 14.47 -5.44 2.99
N GLY A 78 13.34 -5.00 3.55
CA GLY A 78 12.87 -5.41 4.87
C GLY A 78 12.65 -6.92 4.92
N ALA A 79 11.88 -7.49 3.99
CA ALA A 79 11.57 -8.91 3.93
C ALA A 79 12.82 -9.78 3.78
N VAL A 80 13.71 -9.44 2.85
CA VAL A 80 14.93 -10.22 2.61
C VAL A 80 15.90 -10.11 3.79
N SER A 81 16.12 -8.90 4.32
CA SER A 81 17.08 -8.71 5.42
C SER A 81 16.64 -9.40 6.70
N THR A 82 15.37 -9.29 7.09
CA THR A 82 14.84 -9.96 8.30
C THR A 82 14.77 -11.47 8.11
N ALA A 83 14.38 -11.97 6.94
CA ALA A 83 14.36 -13.41 6.66
C ALA A 83 15.77 -14.00 6.67
N ALA A 84 16.75 -13.30 6.07
CA ALA A 84 18.14 -13.72 6.09
C ALA A 84 18.71 -13.74 7.51
N PHE A 85 18.40 -12.71 8.32
CA PHE A 85 18.80 -12.67 9.72
C PHE A 85 18.15 -13.82 10.51
N ALA A 86 16.84 -14.00 10.38
CA ALA A 86 16.13 -15.09 11.05
C ALA A 86 16.63 -16.46 10.61
N TRP A 87 16.91 -16.68 9.32
CA TRP A 87 17.49 -17.92 8.82
C TRP A 87 18.89 -18.17 9.42
N LYS A 88 19.75 -17.14 9.43
CA LYS A 88 21.11 -17.24 9.96
C LYS A 88 21.15 -17.72 11.40
N TYR A 89 20.27 -17.18 12.25
CA TYR A 89 20.28 -17.45 13.70
C TYR A 89 19.30 -18.54 14.14
N SER A 90 18.09 -18.59 13.58
CA SER A 90 17.11 -19.61 13.96
C SER A 90 17.31 -20.93 13.22
N ARG A 91 17.94 -20.90 12.03
CA ARG A 91 18.00 -22.03 11.08
C ARG A 91 16.64 -22.71 10.83
N SER A 92 15.55 -21.98 11.07
CA SER A 92 14.20 -22.48 10.98
C SER A 92 13.51 -21.90 9.74
N PRO A 93 12.89 -22.73 8.89
CA PRO A 93 12.15 -22.23 7.74
C PRO A 93 10.91 -21.42 8.18
N HIS A 94 10.25 -21.84 9.26
CA HIS A 94 9.09 -21.11 9.81
C HIS A 94 9.47 -19.73 10.33
N GLY A 95 10.56 -19.62 11.09
CA GLY A 95 11.05 -18.33 11.57
C GLY A 95 11.46 -17.42 10.42
N ALA A 96 12.18 -17.95 9.43
CA ALA A 96 12.55 -17.18 8.24
C ALA A 96 11.32 -16.69 7.44
N ALA A 97 10.30 -17.53 7.27
CA ALA A 97 9.07 -17.17 6.57
C ALA A 97 8.24 -16.12 7.34
N LEU A 98 8.09 -16.28 8.65
CA LEU A 98 7.40 -15.29 9.49
C LEU A 98 8.15 -13.96 9.51
N SER A 99 9.49 -14.00 9.63
CA SER A 99 10.32 -12.82 9.57
C SER A 99 10.32 -12.17 8.19
N PHE A 100 10.22 -12.94 7.10
CA PHE A 100 10.05 -12.41 5.75
C PHE A 100 8.78 -11.57 5.64
N LEU A 101 7.65 -12.11 6.10
CA LEU A 101 6.36 -11.39 6.09
C LEU A 101 6.41 -10.15 6.99
N GLY A 102 6.90 -10.30 8.23
CA GLY A 102 7.04 -9.18 9.16
C GLY A 102 7.95 -8.09 8.60
N GLY A 103 9.11 -8.47 8.06
CA GLY A 103 10.05 -7.56 7.42
C GLY A 103 9.47 -6.87 6.21
N GLY A 104 8.64 -7.56 5.41
CA GLY A 104 7.91 -6.94 4.30
C GLY A 104 6.98 -5.83 4.75
N VAL A 105 6.20 -6.06 5.82
CA VAL A 105 5.29 -5.06 6.38
C VAL A 105 6.04 -3.87 6.98
N PHE A 106 7.10 -4.13 7.78
CA PHE A 106 7.91 -3.05 8.36
C PHE A 106 8.68 -2.29 7.27
N GLY A 107 9.22 -2.99 6.29
CA GLY A 107 9.94 -2.42 5.16
C GLY A 107 9.04 -1.55 4.29
N TRP A 108 7.80 -1.97 4.02
CA TRP A 108 6.81 -1.14 3.33
C TRP A 108 6.54 0.16 4.08
N THR A 109 6.31 0.05 5.39
CA THR A 109 6.05 1.21 6.27
C THR A 109 7.23 2.18 6.26
N PHE A 110 8.44 1.66 6.43
CA PHE A 110 9.65 2.47 6.40
C PHE A 110 9.89 3.11 5.02
N GLY A 111 9.64 2.36 3.94
CA GLY A 111 9.73 2.89 2.58
C GLY A 111 8.74 4.02 2.30
N GLN A 112 7.50 3.91 2.79
CA GLN A 112 6.53 5.01 2.75
C GLN A 112 6.99 6.23 3.56
N GLU A 113 7.63 6.04 4.70
CA GLU A 113 8.14 7.13 5.52
C GLU A 113 9.27 7.89 4.82
N VAL A 114 10.20 7.16 4.21
CA VAL A 114 11.24 7.74 3.34
C VAL A 114 10.59 8.49 2.18
N ALA A 115 9.60 7.90 1.51
CA ALA A 115 8.88 8.57 0.42
C ALA A 115 8.18 9.86 0.87
N ASN A 116 7.52 9.86 2.03
CA ASN A 116 6.88 11.04 2.60
C ASN A 116 7.88 12.18 2.78
N HIS A 117 9.07 11.85 3.30
CA HIS A 117 10.13 12.83 3.55
C HIS A 117 10.79 13.32 2.25
N THR A 118 11.11 12.40 1.33
CA THR A 118 11.81 12.72 0.08
C THR A 118 10.91 13.46 -0.91
N LEU A 119 9.66 13.00 -1.06
CA LEU A 119 8.73 13.51 -2.07
C LEU A 119 7.73 14.53 -1.52
N GLN A 120 7.81 14.83 -0.22
CA GLN A 120 6.92 15.77 0.47
C GLN A 120 5.43 15.45 0.22
N LEU A 121 5.07 14.17 0.25
CA LEU A 121 3.72 13.68 -0.07
C LEU A 121 2.63 14.34 0.78
N TYR A 122 2.97 14.83 1.97
CA TYR A 122 2.08 15.61 2.83
C TYR A 122 1.53 16.90 2.19
N LYS A 123 2.14 17.39 1.10
CA LYS A 123 1.65 18.55 0.32
C LYS A 123 0.69 18.17 -0.80
N LEU A 124 0.52 16.88 -1.09
CA LEU A 124 -0.16 16.39 -2.28
C LEU A 124 -1.34 15.49 -1.92
N ASP A 125 -2.48 15.70 -2.57
CA ASP A 125 -3.61 14.79 -2.49
C ASP A 125 -3.45 13.62 -3.46
N THR A 126 -2.60 12.68 -3.06
CA THR A 126 -2.29 11.46 -3.85
C THR A 126 -3.53 10.60 -4.07
N MET A 127 -4.45 10.57 -3.10
CA MET A 127 -5.67 9.79 -3.20
C MET A 127 -6.60 10.37 -4.27
N ALA A 128 -6.84 11.69 -4.27
CA ALA A 128 -7.64 12.34 -5.30
C ALA A 128 -7.06 12.10 -6.69
N ALA A 129 -5.74 12.18 -6.87
CA ALA A 129 -5.09 11.91 -8.15
C ALA A 129 -5.27 10.45 -8.62
N GLN A 130 -5.13 9.47 -7.72
CA GLN A 130 -5.37 8.06 -8.05
C GLN A 130 -6.83 7.79 -8.41
N VAL A 131 -7.76 8.42 -7.69
CA VAL A 131 -9.20 8.33 -7.97
C VAL A 131 -9.53 8.93 -9.33
N LYS A 132 -8.93 10.08 -9.69
CA LYS A 132 -9.07 10.70 -11.02
C LYS A 132 -8.46 9.90 -12.14
N PHE A 133 -7.32 9.26 -11.91
CA PHE A 133 -6.74 8.31 -12.84
C PHE A 133 -7.71 7.14 -13.12
N MET A 134 -8.30 6.56 -12.07
CA MET A 134 -9.25 5.46 -12.25
C MET A 134 -10.54 5.90 -12.97
N GLU A 135 -11.05 7.12 -12.73
CA GLU A 135 -12.18 7.69 -13.51
C GLU A 135 -11.81 7.87 -14.99
N TRP A 136 -10.60 8.36 -15.26
CA TRP A 136 -10.11 8.49 -16.62
C TRP A 136 -9.93 7.14 -17.29
N TRP A 137 -9.38 6.16 -16.59
CA TRP A 137 -9.18 4.80 -17.09
C TRP A 137 -10.50 4.11 -17.43
N GLU A 138 -11.51 4.28 -16.57
CA GLU A 138 -12.86 3.82 -16.83
C GLU A 138 -13.41 4.42 -18.12
N ARG A 139 -13.29 5.73 -18.33
CA ARG A 139 -13.76 6.39 -19.55
C ARG A 139 -12.97 5.97 -20.80
N LYS A 140 -11.68 5.71 -20.67
CA LYS A 140 -10.83 5.25 -21.78
C LYS A 140 -11.11 3.80 -22.18
N SER A 141 -11.58 2.98 -21.24
CA SER A 141 -11.84 1.55 -21.44
C SER A 141 -13.26 1.24 -21.93
N GLN A 142 -14.16 2.23 -21.94
CA GLN A 142 -15.53 2.14 -22.48
C GLN A 142 -15.56 2.48 -23.96
#